data_AF-A0A951JGL2-F1
#
_entry.id   AF-A0A951JGL2-F1
#
_cell.length_a   1.000
_cell.length_b   1.000
_cell.length_c   1.000
_cell.angle_alpha   90.00
_cell.angle_beta   90.00
_cell.angle_gamma   90.00
#
_symmetry.space_group_name_H-M   'P 1'
#
loop_
_entity.id
_entity.type
_entity.pdbx_description
1 polymer ?
#
loop_
_entity_poly.entity_id
_entity_poly.type
_entity_poly.pdbx_seq_one_letter_code
_entity_poly.pdbx_strand_id
1 'polypeptide(L)'
;WGAPMQRMPVPEAREGSWEHVFHQAGSHDQLLMMDELDDVPAAQDARGHRAIGVVYHPEREAYGNYVPSVLPFRYDAMLYIDHSHALRPLKMSAHLDEHEPPETFPSGM
;
A
#
# COMPACT_ATOMS: atom_id res chain seq x y z
N TRP A 1 -1.38 -6.58 -17.02
CA TRP A 1 -0.27 -7.43 -16.59
C TRP A 1 0.70 -7.63 -17.75
N GLY A 2 2.01 -7.70 -17.50
CA GLY A 2 3.03 -7.87 -18.56
C GLY A 2 3.47 -6.58 -19.29
N ALA A 3 2.99 -5.41 -18.85
CA ALA A 3 3.54 -4.14 -19.32
C ALA A 3 4.95 -3.91 -18.74
N PRO A 4 5.80 -3.11 -19.41
CA PRO A 4 7.11 -2.76 -18.86
C PRO A 4 7.00 -2.17 -17.46
N MET A 5 7.93 -2.54 -16.57
CA MET A 5 8.02 -1.93 -15.24
C MET A 5 8.26 -0.43 -15.36
N GLN A 6 7.50 0.36 -14.61
CA GLN A 6 7.59 1.81 -14.62
C GLN A 6 7.61 2.34 -13.19
N ARG A 7 8.49 3.32 -12.94
CA ARG A 7 8.43 4.14 -11.73
C ARG A 7 7.34 5.17 -11.91
N MET A 8 6.38 5.18 -10.99
CA MET A 8 5.25 6.10 -11.02
C MET A 8 5.24 6.92 -9.72
N PRO A 9 5.05 8.24 -9.78
CA PRO A 9 4.84 9.02 -8.57
C PRO A 9 3.49 8.63 -7.95
N VAL A 10 3.46 8.55 -6.63
CA VAL A 10 2.22 8.45 -5.87
C VAL A 10 1.84 9.86 -5.43
N PRO A 11 0.64 10.36 -5.76
CA PRO A 11 0.18 11.69 -5.33
C PRO A 11 0.15 11.82 -3.80
N GLU A 12 0.07 13.06 -3.34
CA GLU A 12 -0.16 13.35 -1.91
C GLU A 12 -1.40 12.62 -1.39
N ALA A 13 -1.38 12.31 -0.09
CA ALA A 13 -2.49 11.64 0.57
C ALA A 13 -3.75 12.50 0.49
N ARG A 14 -4.89 11.88 0.15
CA ARG A 14 -6.19 12.55 0.16
C ARG A 14 -6.49 13.10 1.56
N GLU A 15 -6.95 14.33 1.63
CA GLU A 15 -7.36 14.95 2.89
C GLU A 15 -8.34 14.05 3.68
N GLY A 16 -8.10 13.92 4.98
CA GLY A 16 -8.86 13.07 5.89
C GLY A 16 -8.59 11.55 5.78
N SER A 17 -7.80 11.08 4.82
CA SER A 17 -7.33 9.69 4.76
C SER A 17 -6.39 9.34 5.91
N TRP A 18 -6.21 8.05 6.17
CA TRP A 18 -5.26 7.58 7.18
C TRP A 18 -3.83 8.04 6.90
N GLU A 19 -3.39 8.00 5.64
CA GLU A 19 -2.05 8.45 5.26
C GLU A 19 -1.87 9.95 5.51
N HIS A 20 -2.93 10.75 5.31
CA HIS A 20 -2.91 12.18 5.58
C HIS A 20 -2.87 12.49 7.09
N VAL A 21 -3.54 11.67 7.91
CA VAL A 21 -3.50 11.80 9.38
C VAL A 21 -2.09 11.49 9.89
N PHE A 22 -1.49 10.38 9.46
CA PHE A 22 -0.12 10.02 9.85
C PHE A 22 0.91 11.08 9.41
N HIS A 23 0.81 11.59 8.17
CA HIS A 23 1.71 12.62 7.69
C HIS A 23 1.64 13.89 8.55
N GLN A 24 0.43 14.33 8.93
CA GLN A 24 0.25 15.51 9.77
C GLN A 24 0.65 15.31 11.23
N ALA A 25 0.56 14.09 11.75
CA ALA A 25 0.90 13.78 13.14
C ALA A 25 2.39 13.96 13.43
N GLY A 26 3.26 13.86 12.42
CA GLY A 26 4.69 14.08 12.63
C GLY A 26 5.60 14.16 11.42
N SER A 27 5.11 13.89 10.20
CA SER A 27 5.91 13.87 8.96
C SER A 27 7.23 13.07 9.10
N HIS A 28 7.14 11.93 9.78
CA HIS A 28 8.24 10.98 9.99
C HIS A 28 7.68 9.56 10.09
N ASP A 29 8.58 8.57 10.05
CA ASP A 29 8.23 7.15 10.17
C ASP A 29 7.65 6.86 11.55
N GLN A 30 6.49 6.22 11.60
CA GLN A 30 5.71 6.00 12.82
C GLN A 30 5.32 4.53 12.94
N LEU A 31 5.48 3.95 14.13
CA LEU A 31 4.92 2.67 14.50
C LEU A 31 3.79 2.91 15.49
N LEU A 32 2.62 2.35 15.21
CA LEU A 32 1.44 2.46 16.06
C LEU A 32 0.86 1.08 16.31
N MET A 33 0.67 0.75 17.58
CA MET A 33 -0.04 -0.45 17.98
C MET A 33 -1.53 -0.15 18.04
N MET A 34 -2.38 -1.00 17.47
CA MET A 34 -3.80 -0.68 17.32
C MET A 34 -4.58 -0.80 18.64
N ASP A 35 -4.10 -1.60 19.58
CA ASP A 35 -4.64 -1.70 20.95
C ASP A 35 -4.49 -0.39 21.73
N GLU A 36 -3.45 0.40 21.44
CA GLU A 36 -3.28 1.77 21.98
C GLU A 36 -4.37 2.74 21.50
N LEU A 37 -5.17 2.37 20.50
CA LEU A 37 -6.24 3.19 19.92
C LEU A 37 -7.65 2.75 20.32
N ASP A 38 -7.81 1.69 21.11
CA ASP A 38 -9.13 1.15 21.48
C ASP A 38 -10.03 2.23 22.13
N ASP A 39 -9.44 3.04 23.01
CA ASP A 39 -10.13 4.13 23.72
C ASP A 39 -10.12 5.48 22.96
N VAL A 40 -9.64 5.52 21.72
CA VAL A 40 -9.59 6.74 20.90
C VAL A 40 -10.78 6.76 19.93
N PRO A 41 -11.86 7.52 20.19
CA PRO A 41 -13.08 7.42 19.37
C PRO A 41 -12.85 7.78 17.90
N ALA A 42 -12.00 8.79 17.65
CA ALA A 42 -11.65 9.20 16.29
C ALA A 42 -10.86 8.15 15.51
N ALA A 43 -10.30 7.13 16.20
CA ALA A 43 -9.63 6.00 15.59
C ALA A 43 -10.61 4.91 15.09
N GLN A 44 -11.82 4.91 15.64
CA GLN A 44 -12.88 3.94 15.34
C GLN A 44 -13.72 4.36 14.12
N ASP A 45 -13.53 5.58 13.62
CA ASP A 45 -14.20 6.07 12.43
C ASP A 45 -13.58 5.49 11.15
N ALA A 46 -14.43 5.13 10.19
CA ALA A 46 -13.98 4.69 8.88
C ALA A 46 -13.39 5.88 8.09
N ARG A 47 -12.13 5.75 7.69
CA ARG A 47 -11.46 6.72 6.80
C ARG A 47 -10.96 6.03 5.55
N GLY A 48 -10.73 6.79 4.49
CA GLY A 48 -10.05 6.25 3.32
C GLY A 48 -8.65 5.77 3.71
N HIS A 49 -8.33 4.53 3.34
CA HIS A 49 -6.99 3.95 3.46
C HIS A 49 -6.49 3.61 2.06
N ARG A 50 -5.30 4.11 1.70
CA ARG A 50 -4.73 3.91 0.37
C ARG A 50 -4.34 2.44 0.18
N ALA A 51 -4.83 1.84 -0.90
CA ALA A 51 -4.49 0.49 -1.35
C ALA A 51 -4.17 0.52 -2.84
N ILE A 52 -2.88 0.58 -3.17
CA ILE A 52 -2.38 0.48 -4.55
C ILE A 52 -1.99 -0.99 -4.79
N GLY A 53 -2.74 -1.64 -5.67
CA GLY A 53 -2.49 -3.01 -6.09
C GLY A 53 -1.52 -3.10 -7.26
N VAL A 54 -1.76 -4.08 -8.13
CA VAL A 54 -0.80 -4.43 -9.18
C VAL A 54 -0.90 -3.55 -10.41
N VAL A 55 -2.10 -3.11 -10.75
CA VAL A 55 -2.32 -2.14 -11.82
C VAL A 55 -2.57 -0.79 -11.18
N TYR A 56 -1.76 0.19 -11.55
CA TYR A 56 -1.85 1.53 -10.99
C TYR A 56 -1.95 2.59 -12.08
N HIS A 57 -2.88 3.53 -11.87
CA HIS A 57 -3.18 4.67 -12.72
C HIS A 57 -3.18 5.93 -11.84
N PRO A 58 -2.06 6.66 -11.71
CA PRO A 58 -1.94 7.83 -10.84
C PRO A 58 -3.05 8.88 -11.08
N GLU A 59 -3.45 9.06 -12.33
CA GLU A 59 -4.51 9.97 -12.76
C GLU A 59 -5.92 9.58 -12.25
N ARG A 60 -6.08 8.36 -11.72
CA ARG A 60 -7.33 7.84 -11.15
C ARG A 60 -7.24 7.52 -9.66
N GLU A 61 -6.13 7.88 -9.00
CA GLU A 61 -5.86 7.60 -7.58
C GLU A 61 -7.06 7.90 -6.68
N ALA A 62 -7.65 9.09 -6.83
CA ALA A 62 -8.73 9.59 -5.99
C ALA A 62 -10.04 8.79 -6.08
N TYR A 63 -10.22 7.98 -7.13
CA TYR A 63 -11.48 7.31 -7.44
C TYR A 63 -11.51 5.83 -7.10
N GLY A 64 -10.36 5.18 -6.94
CA GLY A 64 -10.29 3.71 -6.83
C GLY A 64 -9.38 3.16 -5.75
N ASN A 65 -8.41 3.95 -5.26
CA ASN A 65 -7.36 3.42 -4.38
C ASN A 65 -7.60 3.73 -2.91
N TYR A 66 -8.72 4.35 -2.53
CA TYR A 66 -9.05 4.61 -1.12
C TYR A 66 -10.17 3.71 -0.65
N VAL A 67 -9.84 2.72 0.17
CA VAL A 67 -10.80 1.78 0.74
C VAL A 67 -11.23 2.29 2.12
N PRO A 68 -12.53 2.47 2.38
CA PRO A 68 -13.03 2.80 3.71
C PRO A 68 -12.56 1.74 4.72
N SER A 69 -11.77 2.16 5.71
CA SER A 69 -11.16 1.26 6.68
C SER A 69 -11.18 1.90 8.06
N VAL A 70 -11.49 1.09 9.06
CA VAL A 70 -11.22 1.40 10.47
C VAL A 70 -9.92 0.69 10.81
N LEU A 71 -8.84 1.44 11.10
CA LEU A 71 -7.51 0.85 11.21
C LEU A 71 -7.42 -0.22 12.31
N PRO A 72 -7.93 0.00 13.54
CA PRO A 72 -7.85 -1.00 14.60
C PRO A 72 -8.58 -2.31 14.30
N PHE A 73 -9.64 -2.28 13.49
CA PHE A 73 -10.33 -3.50 13.07
C PHE A 73 -9.69 -4.19 11.87
N ARG A 74 -8.70 -3.57 11.22
CA ARG A 74 -8.07 -4.08 10.01
C ARG A 74 -6.69 -4.68 10.26
N TYR A 75 -5.97 -4.18 11.26
CA TYR A 75 -4.59 -4.57 11.56
C TYR A 75 -4.36 -4.62 13.08
N ASP A 76 -3.34 -5.34 13.52
CA ASP A 76 -2.89 -5.31 14.93
C ASP A 76 -1.87 -4.18 15.18
N ALA A 77 -1.12 -3.79 14.14
CA ALA A 77 -0.14 -2.71 14.17
C ALA A 77 0.02 -2.06 12.79
N MET A 78 0.46 -0.81 12.75
CA MET A 78 0.74 -0.05 11.53
C MET A 78 2.13 0.56 11.59
N LEU A 79 2.96 0.25 10.59
CA LEU A 79 4.20 0.96 10.32
C LEU A 79 3.96 1.92 9.15
N TYR A 80 3.89 3.20 9.46
CA TYR A 80 3.81 4.26 8.47
C TYR A 80 5.21 4.74 8.11
N ILE A 81 5.51 4.75 6.80
CA ILE A 81 6.75 5.31 6.25
C ILE A 81 6.38 6.58 5.50
N ASP A 82 6.89 7.71 5.95
CA ASP A 82 6.46 9.03 5.45
C ASP A 82 6.89 9.26 4.00
N HIS A 83 8.11 8.83 3.70
CA HIS A 83 8.69 8.91 2.36
C HIS A 83 9.19 7.54 1.91
N SER A 84 8.60 7.03 0.83
CA SER A 84 9.07 5.83 0.15
C SER A 84 9.60 6.16 -1.24
N HIS A 85 10.37 5.24 -1.81
CA HIS A 85 10.87 5.33 -3.17
C HIS A 85 10.63 4.01 -3.89
N ALA A 86 10.58 4.07 -5.22
CA ALA A 86 10.42 2.87 -6.03
C ALA A 86 11.56 1.88 -5.75
N LEU A 87 11.18 0.61 -5.54
CA LEU A 87 12.13 -0.48 -5.34
C LEU A 87 13.10 -0.57 -6.52
N ARG A 88 14.32 -1.03 -6.23
CA ARG A 88 15.27 -1.44 -7.26
C ARG A 88 15.03 -2.91 -7.56
N PRO A 89 14.65 -3.28 -8.80
CA PRO A 89 14.54 -4.68 -9.16
C PRO A 89 15.86 -5.38 -8.85
N LEU A 90 15.79 -6.57 -8.26
CA LEU A 90 16.93 -7.46 -8.23
C LEU A 90 17.33 -7.77 -9.68
N LYS A 91 18.61 -8.07 -9.92
CA LYS A 91 19.05 -8.50 -11.25
C LYS A 91 18.28 -9.78 -11.59
N MET A 92 17.24 -9.65 -12.39
CA MET A 92 16.61 -10.79 -13.01
C MET A 92 17.66 -11.32 -13.99
N SER A 93 18.36 -12.40 -13.62
CA SER A 93 19.09 -13.17 -14.60
C SER A 93 18.07 -13.55 -15.67
N ALA A 94 18.29 -13.10 -16.90
CA ALA A 94 17.42 -13.35 -18.04
C ALA A 94 17.51 -14.82 -18.50
N HIS A 95 17.51 -15.76 -17.56
CA HIS A 95 17.18 -17.14 -17.81
C HIS A 95 15.66 -17.24 -17.75
N LEU A 96 15.01 -16.67 -18.76
CA LEU A 96 13.80 -17.30 -19.27
C LEU A 96 14.32 -18.50 -20.06
N ASP A 97 14.71 -19.57 -19.35
CA ASP A 97 14.90 -20.84 -20.03
C ASP A 97 13.51 -21.20 -20.56
N GLU A 98 13.37 -21.34 -21.89
CA GLU A 98 12.11 -21.72 -22.58
C GLU A 98 11.53 -23.06 -22.09
N HIS A 99 12.21 -23.73 -21.16
CA HIS A 99 11.87 -25.02 -20.58
C HIS A 99 11.46 -24.95 -19.11
N GLU A 100 11.49 -23.78 -18.46
CA GLU A 100 10.99 -23.67 -17.09
C GLU A 100 9.46 -23.53 -17.11
N PRO A 101 8.71 -24.49 -16.55
CA PRO A 101 7.26 -24.34 -16.45
C PRO A 101 6.95 -23.10 -15.60
N PRO A 102 5.88 -22.35 -15.92
CA PRO A 102 5.55 -21.14 -15.17
C PRO A 102 5.46 -21.45 -13.67
N GLU A 103 5.96 -20.56 -12.82
CA GLU A 103 6.00 -20.72 -11.34
C GLU A 103 4.65 -21.11 -10.73
N THR A 104 3.55 -20.92 -11.45
CA THR A 104 2.19 -21.25 -11.04
C THR A 104 1.69 -22.62 -11.52
N PHE A 105 2.57 -23.59 -11.82
CA PHE A 105 2.16 -24.91 -12.31
C PHE A 105 2.44 -26.09 -11.35
N PRO A 106 1.48 -27.03 -11.18
CA PRO A 106 0.06 -26.92 -11.53
C PRO A 106 -0.66 -26.07 -10.48
N SER A 107 -1.46 -25.10 -10.93
CA SER A 107 -2.41 -24.40 -10.08
C SER A 107 -3.36 -25.43 -9.48
N GLY A 108 -3.37 -25.53 -8.15
CA GLY A 108 -4.28 -26.41 -7.41
C GLY A 108 -5.74 -26.05 -7.71
N MET A 109 -6.57 -27.09 -7.85
CA MET A 109 -8.04 -26.99 -7.85
C MET A 109 -8.58 -26.37 -6.57
#